data_AF-A0A0M1P0V1-F1
#
_entry.id   AF-A0A0M1P0V1-F1
#
_cell.length_a   1.000
_cell.length_b   1.000
_cell.length_c   1.000
_cell.angle_alpha   90.00
_cell.angle_beta   90.00
_cell.angle_gamma   90.00
#
_symmetry.space_group_name_H-M   'P 1'
#
loop_
_entity.id
_entity.type
_entity.pdbx_description
1 polymer ?
#
loop_
_entity_poly.entity_id
_entity_poly.type
_entity_poly.pdbx_seq_one_letter_code
_entity_poly.pdbx_strand_id
1 'polypeptide(L)'
;MGRKLPLAGIMVLSLLLIQCVGCSKQSASYASLLKYNDDEYIGKGIERPEAFADTDLTLAGTVQKKVEPDQYPDTNFASNELPEGTEIYIVDDDRLVALLENRRFKVFERME
;
A
#
# COMPACT_ATOMS: atom_id res chain seq x y z
N MET A 1 -27.86 23.38 -63.48
CA MET A 1 -27.28 22.53 -62.41
C MET A 1 -25.82 22.89 -62.25
N GLY A 2 -25.34 23.09 -61.02
CA GLY A 2 -23.93 23.35 -60.73
C GLY A 2 -23.74 24.43 -59.66
N ARG A 3 -24.12 24.14 -58.41
CA ARG A 3 -23.73 24.99 -57.26
C ARG A 3 -22.24 24.76 -57.02
N LYS A 4 -21.42 25.81 -57.11
CA LYS A 4 -20.04 25.79 -56.61
C LYS A 4 -20.04 26.34 -55.18
N LEU A 5 -19.56 25.55 -54.24
CA LEU A 5 -19.26 25.92 -52.86
C LEU A 5 -17.90 25.28 -52.48
N PRO A 6 -17.17 25.84 -51.50
CA PRO A 6 -15.80 26.30 -51.69
C PRO A 6 -14.74 25.30 -51.24
N LEU A 7 -13.55 25.41 -51.86
CA LEU A 7 -12.28 24.86 -51.33
C LEU A 7 -11.92 25.60 -50.03
N ALA A 8 -12.51 25.19 -48.92
CA ALA A 8 -12.08 25.61 -47.60
C ALA A 8 -12.16 24.40 -46.69
N GLY A 9 -11.04 23.71 -46.56
CA GLY A 9 -10.94 22.56 -45.68
C GLY A 9 -10.12 21.48 -46.34
N ILE A 10 -8.81 21.54 -46.17
CA ILE A 10 -7.86 20.43 -45.99
C ILE A 10 -6.53 21.14 -45.70
N MET A 11 -6.35 21.69 -44.49
CA MET A 11 -5.00 22.00 -44.00
C MET A 11 -4.95 22.22 -42.48
N VAL A 12 -5.69 21.45 -41.68
CA VAL A 12 -5.54 21.51 -40.21
C VAL A 12 -5.72 20.10 -39.61
N LEU A 13 -5.10 19.08 -40.21
CA LEU A 13 -5.21 17.70 -39.73
C LEU A 13 -3.87 16.97 -39.73
N SER A 14 -2.81 17.62 -39.24
CA SER A 14 -1.48 16.97 -39.19
C SER A 14 -0.65 17.35 -37.96
N LEU A 15 -1.25 17.95 -36.93
CA LEU A 15 -0.49 18.44 -35.77
C LEU A 15 -1.05 17.97 -34.42
N LEU A 16 -1.43 16.69 -34.31
CA LEU A 16 -1.95 16.16 -33.05
C LEU A 16 -1.65 14.65 -32.85
N LEU A 17 -0.43 14.22 -33.17
CA LEU A 17 0.03 12.83 -32.91
C LEU A 17 1.37 12.78 -32.17
N ILE A 18 1.60 13.69 -31.23
CA ILE A 18 2.65 13.53 -30.21
C ILE A 18 1.95 13.52 -28.85
N GLN A 19 1.20 12.46 -28.57
CA GLN A 19 0.71 12.20 -27.22
C GLN A 19 1.33 10.89 -26.71
N CYS A 20 2.28 11.10 -25.80
CA CYS A 20 2.51 10.27 -24.62
C CYS A 20 2.96 8.81 -24.84
N VAL A 21 4.14 8.61 -25.44
CA VAL A 21 4.97 7.45 -25.06
C VAL A 21 5.62 7.77 -23.72
N GLY A 22 4.83 7.65 -22.66
CA GLY A 22 5.22 7.97 -21.30
C GLY A 22 4.37 7.18 -20.32
N CYS A 23 4.09 5.91 -20.61
CA CYS A 23 3.56 5.02 -19.59
C CYS A 23 4.74 4.63 -18.69
N SER A 24 5.05 5.52 -17.74
CA SER A 24 5.84 5.19 -16.56
C SER A 24 5.32 3.88 -15.99
N LYS A 25 6.21 2.91 -15.76
CA LYS A 25 5.89 1.68 -15.03
C LYS A 25 5.19 2.09 -13.74
N GLN A 26 3.88 1.89 -13.68
CA GLN A 26 3.10 2.10 -12.48
C GLN A 26 3.59 1.04 -11.52
N SER A 27 4.45 1.43 -10.57
CA SER A 27 4.81 0.58 -9.45
C SER A 27 3.51 0.32 -8.73
N ALA A 28 2.93 -0.87 -8.90
CA ALA A 28 1.74 -1.27 -8.17
C ALA A 28 2.13 -1.26 -6.68
N SER A 29 1.73 -0.22 -5.96
CA SER A 29 1.92 -0.15 -4.52
C SER A 29 0.76 -0.92 -3.91
N TYR A 30 0.99 -2.17 -3.55
CA TYR A 30 0.01 -2.97 -2.82
C TYR A 30 -0.13 -2.42 -1.39
N ALA A 31 -1.34 -2.55 -0.82
CA ALA A 31 -1.57 -2.21 0.58
C ALA A 31 -0.77 -3.16 1.48
N SER A 32 -0.25 -2.63 2.58
CA SER A 32 0.40 -3.45 3.60
C SER A 32 -0.65 -4.10 4.49
N LEU A 33 -0.60 -5.41 4.63
CA LEU A 33 -1.60 -6.19 5.37
C LEU A 33 -0.94 -7.10 6.41
N LEU A 34 -1.66 -7.29 7.51
CA LEU A 34 -1.31 -8.21 8.60
C LEU A 34 -2.60 -8.89 9.09
N LYS A 35 -2.60 -10.22 9.16
CA LYS A 35 -3.69 -11.00 9.77
C LYS A 35 -3.31 -11.35 11.20
N TYR A 36 -4.15 -11.01 12.17
CA TYR A 36 -3.94 -11.33 13.59
C TYR A 36 -5.26 -11.65 14.26
N ASN A 37 -5.36 -12.80 14.92
CA ASN A 37 -6.52 -13.24 15.70
C ASN A 37 -7.86 -13.12 14.93
N ASP A 38 -7.90 -13.67 13.71
CA ASP A 38 -9.02 -13.57 12.74
C ASP A 38 -9.34 -12.16 12.22
N ASP A 39 -8.78 -11.12 12.81
CA ASP A 39 -8.88 -9.73 12.37
C ASP A 39 -7.84 -9.39 11.30
N GLU A 40 -8.20 -8.43 10.45
CA GLU A 40 -7.37 -7.93 9.36
C GLU A 40 -6.93 -6.51 9.67
N TYR A 41 -5.65 -6.22 9.47
CA TYR A 41 -5.08 -4.92 9.74
C TYR A 41 -4.38 -4.37 8.51
N ILE A 42 -4.55 -3.06 8.29
CA ILE A 42 -3.93 -2.32 7.19
C ILE A 42 -2.85 -1.38 7.70
N GLY A 43 -1.68 -1.39 7.05
CA GLY A 43 -0.57 -0.52 7.39
C GLY A 43 -0.86 0.94 7.04
N LYS A 44 -0.62 1.86 7.98
CA LYS A 44 -0.87 3.30 7.81
C LYS A 44 0.39 4.14 7.63
N GLY A 45 1.50 3.73 8.23
CA GLY A 45 2.74 4.51 8.22
C GLY A 45 3.83 3.92 9.09
N ILE A 46 4.95 4.65 9.19
CA ILE A 46 6.08 4.29 10.05
C ILE A 46 6.36 5.45 10.99
N GLU A 47 6.25 5.18 12.28
CA GLU A 47 6.47 6.14 13.36
C GLU A 47 7.82 5.91 14.05
N ARG A 48 8.28 6.92 14.80
CA ARG A 48 9.47 6.82 15.63
C ARG A 48 9.11 6.28 17.03
N PRO A 49 10.07 5.75 17.81
CA PRO A 49 9.81 5.24 19.15
C PRO A 49 9.09 6.21 20.07
N GLU A 50 9.36 7.52 19.94
CA GLU A 50 8.81 8.54 20.83
C GLU A 50 7.28 8.63 20.75
N ALA A 51 6.67 8.18 19.65
CA ALA A 51 5.22 8.12 19.50
C ALA A 51 4.53 7.11 20.44
N PHE A 52 5.31 6.18 21.03
CA PHE A 52 4.82 5.12 21.91
C PHE A 52 5.52 5.10 23.27
N ALA A 53 6.27 6.16 23.62
CA ALA A 53 7.09 6.19 24.84
C ALA A 53 6.27 6.03 26.13
N ASP A 54 5.03 6.53 26.12
CA ASP A 54 4.08 6.46 27.25
C ASP A 54 3.00 5.38 27.04
N THR A 55 3.19 4.50 26.05
CA THR A 55 2.26 3.40 25.74
C THR A 55 2.80 2.07 26.24
N ASP A 56 1.95 1.28 26.90
CA ASP A 56 2.30 -0.08 27.31
C ASP A 56 2.16 -1.05 26.13
N LEU A 57 3.28 -1.34 25.47
CA LEU A 57 3.32 -2.24 24.33
C LEU A 57 3.40 -3.70 24.80
N THR A 58 2.33 -4.46 24.56
CA THR A 58 2.31 -5.90 24.85
C THR A 58 2.72 -6.69 23.62
N LEU A 59 3.73 -7.56 23.73
CA LEU A 59 4.14 -8.45 22.62
C LEU A 59 3.00 -9.41 22.28
N ALA A 60 2.45 -9.30 21.06
CA ALA A 60 1.46 -10.23 20.53
C ALA A 60 2.12 -11.52 20.03
N GLY A 61 3.28 -11.38 19.37
CA GLY A 61 3.99 -12.50 18.75
C GLY A 61 4.92 -12.01 17.63
N THR A 62 5.25 -12.91 16.72
CA THR A 62 6.09 -12.62 15.55
C THR A 62 5.39 -13.03 14.26
N VAL A 63 5.67 -12.35 13.15
CA VAL A 63 5.24 -12.78 11.81
C VAL A 63 5.72 -14.20 11.55
N GLN A 64 4.80 -15.09 11.19
CA GLN A 64 5.07 -16.52 10.97
C GLN A 64 5.14 -16.88 9.49
N LYS A 65 4.54 -16.08 8.62
CA LYS A 65 4.50 -16.32 7.18
C LYS A 65 4.50 -15.00 6.43
N LYS A 66 5.44 -14.84 5.50
CA LYS A 66 5.36 -13.80 4.49
C LYS A 66 4.70 -14.34 3.22
N VAL A 67 3.63 -13.70 2.74
CA VAL A 67 3.03 -13.97 1.43
C VAL A 67 3.54 -12.97 0.39
N GLU A 68 3.22 -13.21 -0.89
CA GLU A 68 3.60 -12.27 -1.95
C GLU A 68 2.91 -10.90 -1.77
N PRO A 69 3.52 -9.78 -2.23
CA PRO A 69 2.97 -8.44 -2.00
C PRO A 69 1.54 -8.24 -2.51
N ASP A 70 1.15 -8.93 -3.57
CA ASP A 70 -0.17 -8.87 -4.21
C ASP A 70 -1.18 -9.88 -3.63
N GLN A 71 -0.76 -10.70 -2.68
CA GLN A 71 -1.59 -11.70 -2.04
C GLN A 71 -2.15 -11.22 -0.69
N TYR A 72 -3.36 -11.69 -0.40
CA TYR A 72 -4.01 -11.44 0.87
C TYR A 72 -3.53 -12.46 1.92
N PRO A 73 -3.03 -12.03 3.10
CA PRO A 73 -2.69 -12.94 4.17
C PRO A 73 -3.96 -13.53 4.81
N ASP A 74 -4.07 -14.86 4.84
CA ASP A 74 -5.28 -15.59 5.27
C ASP A 74 -5.11 -16.38 6.58
N THR A 75 -3.90 -16.41 7.14
CA THR A 75 -3.58 -17.14 8.39
C THR A 75 -3.05 -16.20 9.47
N ASN A 76 -3.25 -16.55 10.74
CA ASN A 76 -2.74 -15.76 11.87
C ASN A 76 -1.24 -15.46 11.77
N PHE A 77 -0.84 -14.23 12.08
CA PHE A 77 0.52 -13.69 11.93
C PHE A 77 1.12 -13.79 10.51
N ALA A 78 0.29 -13.76 9.47
CA ALA A 78 0.75 -13.61 8.09
C ALA A 78 0.74 -12.16 7.63
N SER A 79 1.73 -11.78 6.83
CA SER A 79 1.83 -10.44 6.21
C SER A 79 2.30 -10.53 4.76
N ASN A 80 1.87 -9.58 3.92
CA ASN A 80 2.35 -9.44 2.55
C ASN A 80 3.55 -8.48 2.42
N GLU A 81 3.96 -7.83 3.51
CA GLU A 81 5.09 -6.90 3.51
C GLU A 81 6.17 -7.33 4.50
N LEU A 82 5.78 -7.62 5.75
CA LEU A 82 6.71 -7.85 6.85
C LEU A 82 7.45 -9.19 6.69
N PRO A 83 8.77 -9.24 6.95
CA PRO A 83 9.51 -10.50 6.97
C PRO A 83 9.12 -11.37 8.15
N GLU A 84 9.30 -12.68 8.01
CA GLU A 84 9.14 -13.64 9.11
C GLU A 84 10.07 -13.30 10.27
N GLY A 85 9.58 -13.51 11.50
CA GLY A 85 10.27 -13.16 12.74
C GLY A 85 10.08 -11.70 13.18
N THR A 86 9.44 -10.84 12.39
CA THR A 86 9.12 -9.45 12.80
C THR A 86 8.22 -9.44 14.03
N GLU A 87 8.63 -8.79 15.11
CA GLU A 87 7.84 -8.65 16.33
C GLU A 87 6.64 -7.72 16.13
N ILE A 88 5.47 -8.17 16.62
CA ILE A 88 4.20 -7.45 16.58
C ILE A 88 3.77 -7.17 18.02
N TYR A 89 3.45 -5.91 18.32
CA TYR A 89 2.97 -5.46 19.61
C TYR A 89 1.55 -4.91 19.51
N ILE A 90 0.78 -5.14 20.56
CA ILE A 90 -0.54 -4.55 20.77
C ILE A 90 -0.34 -3.14 21.36
N VAL A 91 -0.99 -2.15 20.76
CA VAL A 91 -1.04 -0.78 21.26
C VAL A 91 -2.34 -0.58 22.05
N ASP A 92 -3.45 -0.94 21.42
CA ASP A 92 -4.81 -0.90 21.95
C ASP A 92 -5.66 -1.92 21.18
N ASP A 93 -6.97 -1.94 21.43
CA ASP A 93 -7.87 -2.91 20.80
C ASP A 93 -7.77 -2.84 19.26
N ASP A 94 -7.69 -1.67 18.64
CA ASP A 94 -7.77 -1.56 17.18
C ASP A 94 -6.42 -1.35 16.49
N ARG A 95 -5.33 -1.34 17.26
CA ARG A 95 -4.01 -0.97 16.75
C ARG A 95 -2.91 -1.94 17.14
N LEU A 96 -2.13 -2.31 16.12
CA LEU A 96 -0.90 -3.07 16.26
C LEU A 96 0.28 -2.25 15.74
N VAL A 97 1.48 -2.56 16.23
CA VAL A 97 2.73 -2.05 15.66
C VAL A 97 3.73 -3.16 15.42
N ALA A 98 4.47 -3.07 14.32
CA ALA A 98 5.59 -3.97 14.01
C ALA A 98 6.93 -3.28 14.26
N LEU A 99 7.85 -3.93 14.97
CA LEU A 99 9.20 -3.41 15.22
C LEU A 99 10.09 -3.63 13.99
N LEU A 100 10.61 -2.55 13.41
CA LEU A 100 11.53 -2.58 12.28
C LEU A 100 13.00 -2.49 12.75
N GLU A 101 13.95 -2.88 11.89
CA GLU A 101 15.39 -2.95 12.22
C GLU A 101 16.01 -1.64 12.75
N ASN A 102 15.47 -0.48 12.36
CA ASN A 102 15.91 0.84 12.82
C ASN A 102 15.18 1.32 14.09
N ARG A 103 14.56 0.39 14.83
CA ARG A 103 13.70 0.64 16.00
C ARG A 103 12.50 1.52 15.71
N ARG A 104 12.11 1.68 14.44
CA ARG A 104 10.85 2.35 14.09
C ARG A 104 9.70 1.37 14.16
N PHE A 105 8.50 1.91 14.31
CA PHE A 105 7.29 1.12 14.40
C PHE A 105 6.46 1.34 13.15
N LYS A 106 6.16 0.26 12.42
CA LYS A 106 5.12 0.32 11.39
C LYS A 106 3.77 0.18 12.06
N VAL A 107 2.86 1.11 11.79
CA VAL A 107 1.52 1.17 12.40
C VAL A 107 0.51 0.43 11.54
N PHE A 108 -0.32 -0.39 12.19
CA PHE A 108 -1.41 -1.15 11.61
C PHE A 108 -2.71 -0.82 12.36
N GLU A 109 -3.78 -0.58 11.62
CA GLU A 109 -5.13 -0.37 12.15
C GLU A 109 -6.06 -1.48 11.66
N ARG A 110 -6.93 -1.96 12.55
CA ARG A 110 -7.95 -2.95 12.24
C ARG A 110 -8.85 -2.43 11.11
N MET A 111 -9.16 -3.29 10.15
CA MET A 111 -10.11 -3.02 9.09
C MET A 111 -11.52 -3.32 9.60
N GLU A 112 -12.46 -2.39 9.41
CA GLU A 112 -13.89 -2.56 9.73
C GLU A 112 -14.58 -3.58 8.81
#